data_AF-A0A7C5M6U6-F1
#
_entry.id   AF-A0A7C5M6U6-F1
#
_cell.length_a   1.000
_cell.length_b   1.000
_cell.length_c   1.000
_cell.angle_alpha   90.00
_cell.angle_beta   90.00
_cell.angle_gamma   90.00
#
_symmetry.space_group_name_H-M   'P 1'
#
loop_
_entity.id
_entity.type
_entity.pdbx_description
1 polymer ?
#
loop_
_entity_poly.entity_id
_entity_poly.type
_entity_poly.pdbx_seq_one_letter_code
_entity_poly.pdbx_strand_id
1 'polypeptide(L)' 'MASEGIHRRQLFQLAGGGAAWTALSYSRVMGANDRIGFALIGAGDRGRAVMNLFLKDPAIDPVAVCDV' A
#
# COMPACT_ATOMS: atom_id res chain seq x y z
N MET A 1 2.44 -1.80 38.36
CA MET A 1 1.78 -2.29 37.13
C MET A 1 2.50 -1.65 35.96
N ALA A 2 3.69 -2.17 35.62
CA ALA A 2 4.54 -1.58 34.59
C ALA A 2 4.00 -2.00 33.21
N SER A 3 3.78 -1.03 32.34
CA SER A 3 3.39 -1.28 30.94
C SER A 3 4.58 -1.89 30.21
N GLU A 4 4.51 -3.17 29.90
CA GLU A 4 5.49 -3.87 29.08
C GLU A 4 5.34 -3.37 27.63
N GLY A 5 6.33 -2.61 27.15
CA GLY A 5 6.31 -2.02 25.81
C GLY A 5 6.53 -3.08 24.73
N ILE A 6 5.70 -3.07 23.68
CA ILE A 6 5.82 -3.98 22.54
C ILE A 6 7.23 -3.87 21.94
N HIS A 7 8.02 -4.95 22.02
CA HIS A 7 9.36 -4.97 21.48
C HIS A 7 9.32 -5.19 19.97
N ARG A 8 10.17 -4.47 19.20
CA ARG A 8 10.28 -4.60 17.73
C ARG A 8 10.38 -6.05 17.23
N ARG A 9 11.01 -6.93 18.02
CA ARG A 9 11.13 -8.37 17.75
C ARG A 9 9.79 -9.13 17.77
N GLN A 10 8.86 -8.72 18.64
CA GLN A 10 7.51 -9.29 18.71
C GLN A 10 6.67 -8.86 17.49
N LEU A 11 6.88 -7.65 16.98
CA LEU A 11 6.23 -7.20 15.73
C LEU A 11 6.65 -8.06 14.52
N PHE A 12 7.93 -8.40 14.41
CA PHE A 12 8.41 -9.30 13.35
C PHE A 12 7.90 -10.74 13.51
N GLN A 13 7.66 -11.21 14.73
CA GLN A 13 7.07 -12.53 14.96
C GLN A 13 5.58 -12.57 14.58
N LEU A 14 4.84 -11.48 14.81
CA LEU A 14 3.43 -11.34 14.41
C LEU A 14 3.26 -11.08 12.90
N ALA A 15 4.17 -10.32 12.28
CA ALA A 15 4.10 -9.98 10.84
C ALA A 15 4.83 -10.98 9.93
N GLY A 16 5.75 -11.79 10.48
CA GLY A 16 6.62 -12.71 9.73
C GLY A 16 6.10 -14.13 9.56
N GLY A 17 4.93 -14.46 10.13
CA GLY A 17 4.21 -15.68 9.79
C GLY A 17 3.66 -15.56 8.38
N GLY A 18 4.46 -15.95 7.39
CA GLY A 18 4.17 -15.78 5.97
C GLY A 18 2.74 -16.21 5.64
N ALA A 19 1.89 -15.24 5.30
CA ALA A 19 0.69 -15.52 4.56
C ALA A 19 1.14 -16.29 3.31
N ALA A 20 0.71 -17.54 3.15
CA ALA A 20 1.03 -18.30 1.95
C ALA A 20 0.33 -17.61 0.76
N TRP A 21 1.09 -16.85 -0.02
CA TRP A 21 0.59 -16.24 -1.26
C TRP A 21 0.35 -17.37 -2.26
N THR A 22 -0.90 -17.85 -2.34
CA THR A 22 -1.27 -18.92 -3.27
C THR A 22 -0.98 -18.49 -4.71
N ALA A 23 -0.59 -19.43 -5.57
CA ALA A 23 -0.34 -19.19 -7.01
C ALA A 23 -1.57 -18.66 -7.76
N LEU A 24 -2.78 -18.75 -7.16
CA LEU A 24 -4.00 -18.10 -7.65
C LEU A 24 -3.92 -16.56 -7.62
N SER A 25 -2.96 -15.97 -6.92
CA SER A 25 -2.67 -14.52 -6.99
C SER A 25 -1.97 -14.10 -8.29
N TYR A 26 -1.43 -15.06 -9.06
CA TYR A 26 -0.72 -14.82 -10.32
C TYR A 26 -1.64 -14.75 -11.55
N SER A 27 -2.91 -15.16 -11.43
CA SER A 27 -3.92 -15.05 -12.49
C SER A 27 -4.42 -13.60 -12.64
N ARG A 28 -3.50 -12.64 -12.77
CA ARG A 28 -3.82 -11.28 -13.21
C ARG A 28 -4.19 -11.36 -14.69
N VAL A 29 -5.49 -11.23 -14.92
CA VAL A 29 -6.19 -11.25 -16.20
C VAL A 29 -5.46 -10.39 -17.24
N MET A 30 -5.35 -10.89 -18.46
CA MET A 30 -4.82 -10.14 -19.61
C MET A 30 -5.59 -8.82 -19.75
N GLY A 31 -4.94 -7.66 -19.61
CA GLY A 31 -5.57 -6.32 -19.57
C GLY A 31 -5.83 -5.73 -18.16
N ALA A 32 -5.58 -6.45 -17.06
CA ALA A 32 -5.86 -5.97 -15.69
C ALA A 32 -5.00 -4.79 -15.20
N ASN A 33 -4.09 -4.24 -16.03
CA ASN A 33 -3.26 -3.07 -15.70
C ASN A 33 -3.01 -2.19 -16.94
N ASP A 34 -4.00 -1.99 -17.82
CA ASP A 34 -3.87 -1.00 -18.91
C ASP A 34 -3.55 0.41 -18.36
N ARG A 35 -4.01 0.69 -17.14
CA ARG A 35 -3.50 1.75 -16.26
C ARG A 35 -3.32 1.21 -14.83
N ILE A 36 -2.39 1.80 -14.09
CA ILE A 36 -2.05 1.48 -12.71
C ILE A 36 -2.98 2.25 -11.77
N GLY A 37 -3.84 1.54 -11.04
CA GLY A 37 -4.64 2.11 -9.97
C GLY A 37 -3.77 2.67 -8.85
N PHE A 38 -3.89 3.95 -8.57
CA PHE A 38 -3.13 4.69 -7.56
C PHE A 38 -4.06 5.24 -6.49
N ALA A 39 -3.73 5.00 -5.22
CA ALA A 39 -4.46 5.54 -4.08
C ALA A 39 -3.52 6.29 -3.13
N LEU A 40 -3.98 7.43 -2.63
CA LEU A 40 -3.27 8.22 -1.63
C LEU A 40 -3.84 7.96 -0.24
N ILE A 41 -2.99 7.57 0.72
CA ILE A 41 -3.33 7.52 2.14
C ILE A 41 -2.45 8.54 2.87
N GLY A 42 -3.08 9.46 3.59
CA GLY A 42 -2.43 10.63 4.20
C GLY A 42 -2.34 11.78 3.20
N ALA A 43 -3.35 12.63 3.14
CA ALA A 43 -3.45 13.76 2.20
C ALA A 43 -2.76 15.04 2.71
N GLY A 44 -1.70 14.87 3.50
CA GLY A 44 -0.80 15.95 3.92
C GLY A 44 0.11 16.47 2.81
N ASP A 45 0.98 17.43 3.14
CA ASP A 45 1.83 18.11 2.14
C ASP A 45 2.68 17.15 1.31
N ARG A 46 3.24 16.13 1.96
CA ARG A 46 4.09 15.17 1.27
C ARG A 46 3.30 14.19 0.41
N GLY A 47 2.15 13.74 0.89
CA GLY A 47 1.24 12.90 0.13
C GLY A 47 0.78 13.58 -1.16
N ARG A 48 0.34 14.84 -1.06
CA ARG A 48 -0.06 15.66 -2.21
C ARG A 48 1.10 15.96 -3.16
N ALA A 49 2.28 16.29 -2.64
CA ALA A 49 3.45 16.54 -3.49
C ALA A 49 3.86 15.31 -4.30
N VAL A 50 3.84 14.13 -3.68
CA VAL A 50 4.15 12.86 -4.37
C VAL A 50 3.04 12.48 -5.35
N MET A 51 1.77 12.60 -4.98
CA MET A 51 0.63 12.38 -5.88
C MET A 51 0.75 13.25 -7.14
N ASN A 52 1.07 14.53 -7.00
CA ASN A 52 1.26 15.43 -8.14
C ASN A 52 2.40 15.02 -9.08
N LEU A 53 3.37 14.23 -8.62
CA LEU A 53 4.40 13.65 -9.50
C LEU A 53 3.86 12.44 -10.26
N PHE A 54 3.12 11.55 -9.58
CA PHE A 54 2.49 10.39 -10.20
C PHE A 54 1.44 10.76 -11.25
N LEU A 55 0.65 11.81 -11.00
CA LEU A 55 -0.38 12.29 -11.94
C LEU A 55 0.17 12.82 -13.27
N LYS A 56 1.49 12.97 -13.42
CA LYS A 56 2.13 13.35 -14.68
C LYS A 56 2.26 12.17 -15.64
N ASP A 57 2.19 10.94 -15.13
CA ASP A 57 2.26 9.74 -15.94
C ASP A 57 0.84 9.31 -16.34
N PRO A 58 0.51 9.28 -17.65
CA PRO A 58 -0.82 8.89 -18.12
C PRO A 58 -1.16 7.41 -17.85
N ALA A 59 -0.16 6.59 -17.49
CA ALA A 59 -0.40 5.23 -17.03
C ALA A 59 -0.99 5.16 -15.62
N ILE A 60 -1.01 6.27 -14.86
CA ILE A 60 -1.57 6.31 -13.51
C ILE A 60 -3.06 6.65 -13.54
N ASP A 61 -3.87 5.87 -12.84
CA ASP A 61 -5.30 6.09 -12.64
C ASP A 61 -5.59 6.32 -11.15
N PRO A 62 -5.90 7.55 -10.70
CA PRO A 62 -6.17 7.83 -9.30
C PRO A 62 -7.54 7.28 -8.90
N VAL A 63 -7.57 6.26 -8.05
CA VAL A 63 -8.80 5.54 -7.70
C VAL A 63 -9.34 5.87 -6.31
N ALA A 64 -8.51 6.38 -5.41
CA ALA A 64 -8.93 6.69 -4.04
C ALA A 64 -8.01 7.69 -3.33
N VAL A 65 -8.58 8.40 -2.36
CA VAL A 65 -7.84 9.23 -1.39
C VAL A 65 -8.43 8.99 0.01
N CYS A 66 -7.57 8.93 1.02
CA CYS A 66 -7.94 8.78 2.43
C CYS A 66 -7.05 9.66 3.31
N ASP A 67 -7.63 10.26 4.35
CA ASP A 67 -6.93 10.98 5.44
C ASP A 67 -7.67 10.74 6.77
N VAL A 68 -7.04 11.04 7.91
CA VAL A 68 -7.57 10.78 9.27
C VAL A 68 -8.64 11.77 9.72
#